data_AF-X0ZBU0-F1
#
_entry.id   AF-X0ZBU0-F1
#
_cell.length_a   1.000
_cell.length_b   1.000
_cell.length_c   1.000
_cell.angle_alpha   90.00
_cell.angle_beta   90.00
_cell.angle_gamma   90.00
#
_symmetry.space_group_name_H-M   'P 1'
#
loop_
_entity.id
_entity.type
_entity.pdbx_description
1 polymer ?
#
loop_
_entity_poly.entity_id
_entity_poly.type
_entity_poly.pdbx_seq_one_letter_code
_entity_poly.pdbx_strand_id
1 'polypeptide(L)'
;MHILHLTPYMSLGGTERHILNLIAQGLSRGHQVSLASPTGQGLKEVPDAVRVHQIENWRGSKLLGSVKSLKEIILAAGNKV
;
A
#
# COMPACT_ATOMS: atom_id res chain seq x y z
N MET A 1 15.45 5.67 1.00
CA MET A 1 14.34 5.61 1.97
C MET A 1 13.24 4.75 1.38
N HIS A 2 12.63 3.89 2.20
CA HIS A 2 11.51 3.04 1.77
C HIS A 2 10.22 3.57 2.41
N ILE A 3 9.22 3.87 1.59
CA ILE A 3 7.91 4.35 2.01
C ILE A 3 6.91 3.20 1.86
N LEU A 4 6.21 2.86 2.94
CA LEU A 4 5.08 1.93 2.91
C LEU A 4 3.78 2.73 3.04
N HIS A 5 2.96 2.72 2.00
CA HIS A 5 1.58 3.20 2.07
C HIS A 5 0.66 2.05 2.49
N LEU A 6 -0.07 2.23 3.58
CA LEU A 6 -1.10 1.32 4.05
C LEU A 6 -2.46 1.97 3.84
N THR A 7 -3.26 1.42 2.93
CA THR A 7 -4.60 1.94 2.65
C THR A 7 -5.67 0.87 2.91
N PRO A 8 -6.74 1.19 3.66
CA PRO A 8 -7.82 0.26 3.92
C PRO A 8 -8.78 0.04 2.76
N TYR A 9 -8.62 0.78 1.67
CA TYR A 9 -9.50 0.70 0.51
C TYR A 9 -8.79 1.23 -0.74
N MET A 10 -9.15 0.65 -1.89
CA MET A 10 -8.78 1.14 -3.22
C MET A 10 -9.99 1.03 -4.15
N SER A 11 -10.90 2.00 -4.05
CA SER A 11 -11.98 2.22 -5.02
C SER A 11 -11.59 3.30 -6.03
N LEU A 12 -12.28 3.45 -7.15
CA LEU A 12 -12.01 4.60 -8.03
C LEU A 12 -12.72 5.83 -7.45
N GLY A 13 -11.97 6.67 -6.72
CA GLY A 13 -12.51 7.79 -5.94
C GLY A 13 -11.48 8.89 -5.63
N GLY A 14 -11.82 9.77 -4.68
CA GLY A 14 -10.98 10.92 -4.32
C GLY A 14 -9.73 10.57 -3.51
N THR A 15 -9.86 9.67 -2.53
CA THR A 15 -8.73 9.31 -1.65
C THR A 15 -7.66 8.52 -2.39
N GLU A 16 -8.05 7.72 -3.37
CA GLU A 16 -7.15 6.86 -4.12
C GLU A 16 -6.26 7.66 -5.07
N ARG A 17 -6.81 8.69 -5.72
CA ARG A 17 -5.99 9.65 -6.47
C ARG A 17 -4.96 10.33 -5.58
N HIS A 18 -5.34 10.66 -4.34
CA HIS A 18 -4.39 11.26 -3.40
C HIS A 18 -3.26 10.29 -3.04
N ILE A 19 -3.58 9.02 -2.77
CA ILE A 19 -2.58 7.97 -2.50
C ILE A 19 -1.66 7.77 -3.72
N LEU A 20 -2.22 7.69 -4.93
CA LEU A 20 -1.45 7.56 -6.16
C LEU A 20 -0.50 8.76 -6.38
N ASN A 21 -0.96 9.98 -6.09
CA ASN A 21 -0.12 11.17 -6.16
C ASN A 21 1.04 11.13 -5.14
N LEU A 22 0.78 10.67 -3.92
CA LEU A 22 1.83 10.50 -2.90
C LEU A 22 2.86 9.44 -3.32
N ILE A 23 2.39 8.33 -3.89
CA ILE A 23 3.24 7.27 -4.44
C ILE A 23 4.13 7.83 -5.57
N ALA A 24 3.52 8.52 -6.55
CA ALA A 24 4.24 9.12 -7.66
C ALA A 24 5.29 10.14 -7.17
N GLN A 25 4.94 10.94 -6.17
CA GLN A 25 5.87 11.87 -5.54
C GLN A 25 7.04 11.15 -4.86
N GLY A 26 6.78 10.07 -4.11
CA GLY A 26 7.83 9.25 -3.50
C GLY A 26 8.80 8.68 -4.52
N LEU A 27 8.26 8.11 -5.61
CA LEU A 27 9.06 7.59 -6.72
C LEU A 27 9.90 8.68 -7.39
N SER A 28 9.33 9.86 -7.65
CA SER A 28 10.05 10.99 -8.26
C SER A 28 11.25 11.47 -7.45
N ARG A 29 11.24 11.21 -6.13
CA ARG A 29 12.34 11.53 -5.21
C ARG A 29 13.36 10.38 -5.05
N GLY A 30 13.25 9.33 -5.87
CA GLY A 30 14.12 8.15 -5.80
C GLY A 30 13.87 7.27 -4.58
N HIS A 31 12.68 7.36 -3.96
CA HIS A 31 12.32 6.45 -2.88
C HIS A 31 11.82 5.12 -3.43
N GLN A 32 12.12 4.04 -2.72
CA GLN A 32 11.41 2.78 -2.93
C GLN A 32 10.03 2.91 -2.30
N VAL A 33 8.99 2.48 -3.01
CA VAL A 33 7.60 2.60 -2.55
C VAL A 33 6.93 1.23 -2.57
N SER A 34 6.34 0.86 -1.44
CA SER A 34 5.44 -0.29 -1.30
C SER A 34 4.04 0.20 -0.99
N LEU A 35 3.04 -0.49 -1.54
CA LEU A 35 1.63 -0.27 -1.25
C LEU A 35 1.03 -1.56 -0.68
N ALA A 36 0.46 -1.47 0.51
CA ALA A 36 -0.31 -2.53 1.13
C ALA A 36 -1.79 -2.12 1.12
N SER A 37 -2.63 -2.90 0.43
CA SER A 37 -4.04 -2.58 0.19
C SER A 37 -4.88 -3.84 0.03
N PRO A 38 -6.19 -3.82 0.37
CA PRO A 38 -7.11 -4.81 -0.16
C PRO A 38 -7.17 -4.77 -1.69
N THR A 39 -7.74 -5.83 -2.27
CA THR A 39 -8.10 -5.86 -3.69
C THR A 39 -9.07 -4.74 -4.03
N GLY A 40 -8.93 -4.15 -5.22
CA GLY A 40 -9.73 -3.01 -5.62
C GLY A 40 -9.38 -2.49 -7.01
N GLN A 41 -10.31 -1.77 -7.65
CA GLN A 41 -10.12 -1.27 -9.02
C GLN A 41 -8.98 -0.24 -9.12
N GLY A 42 -8.74 0.54 -8.07
CA GLY A 42 -7.67 1.54 -8.04
C GLY A 42 -6.25 0.95 -8.13
N LEU A 43 -6.07 -0.35 -7.86
CA LEU A 43 -4.76 -1.00 -7.98
C LEU A 43 -4.24 -1.05 -9.42
N LYS A 44 -5.12 -0.97 -10.42
CA LYS A 44 -4.73 -0.95 -11.84
C LYS A 44 -4.00 0.33 -12.23
N GLU A 45 -4.17 1.41 -11.47
CA GLU A 45 -3.52 2.70 -11.72
C GLU A 45 -2.21 2.87 -10.94
N VAL A 46 -1.84 1.87 -10.13
CA VAL A 46 -0.58 1.90 -9.38
C VAL A 46 0.57 1.64 -10.35
N PRO A 47 1.61 2.50 -10.39
CA PRO A 47 2.74 2.29 -11.28
C PRO A 47 3.47 0.96 -11.02
N ASP A 48 3.98 0.33 -12.08
CA ASP A 48 4.72 -0.96 -12.01
C ASP A 48 5.97 -0.89 -11.11
N ALA A 49 6.54 0.30 -10.93
CA ALA A 49 7.67 0.55 -10.03
C ALA A 49 7.34 0.39 -8.54
N VAL A 50 6.05 0.25 -8.19
CA VAL A 50 5.56 0.12 -6.82
C VAL A 50 5.34 -1.34 -6.50
N ARG A 51 5.86 -1.78 -5.34
CA ARG A 51 5.59 -3.13 -4.86
C ARG A 51 4.21 -3.18 -4.20
N VAL A 52 3.26 -3.86 -4.84
CA VAL A 52 1.90 -4.03 -4.30
C VAL A 52 1.79 -5.31 -3.48
N HIS A 53 1.32 -5.18 -2.25
CA HIS A 53 1.00 -6.26 -1.33
C HIS A 53 -0.52 -6.30 -1.14
N GLN A 54 -1.17 -7.29 -1.74
CA GLN A 54 -2.61 -7.48 -1.60
C GLN A 54 -2.94 -8.17 -0.27
N ILE A 55 -3.90 -7.62 0.46
CA ILE A 55 -4.32 -8.16 1.76
C ILE A 55 -5.71 -8.79 1.60
N GLU A 56 -5.73 -10.12 1.52
CA GLU A 56 -6.94 -10.92 1.22
C GLU A 56 -8.02 -10.88 2.32
N ASN A 57 -7.69 -10.41 3.53
CA ASN A 57 -8.59 -10.41 4.69
C ASN A 57 -8.77 -9.03 5.35
N TRP A 58 -8.74 -7.95 4.56
CA TRP A 58 -9.01 -6.61 5.07
C TRP A 58 -10.51 -6.40 5.33
N ARG A 59 -11.05 -6.94 6.42
CA ARG A 59 -12.45 -6.71 6.84
C ARG A 59 -12.54 -5.37 7.58
N GLY A 60 -13.38 -4.47 7.08
CA GLY A 60 -13.54 -3.09 7.55
C GLY A 60 -13.61 -2.90 9.07
N SER A 61 -13.22 -1.70 9.51
CA SER A 61 -13.15 -1.17 10.89
C SER A 61 -12.13 -1.80 11.85
N LYS A 62 -11.70 -3.06 11.67
CA LYS A 62 -10.58 -3.64 12.44
C LYS A 62 -9.31 -3.57 11.61
N LEU A 63 -8.73 -2.36 11.61
CA LEU A 63 -7.65 -1.93 10.72
C LEU A 63 -6.54 -2.97 10.55
N LEU A 64 -6.17 -3.66 11.63
CA LEU A 64 -5.26 -4.79 11.64
C LEU A 64 -5.81 -5.65 12.78
N GLY A 65 -6.25 -6.89 12.52
CA GLY A 65 -6.83 -7.74 13.56
C GLY A 65 -5.90 -7.94 14.77
N SER A 66 -4.60 -7.68 14.61
CA SER A 66 -3.61 -7.55 15.68
C SER A 66 -2.34 -6.81 15.19
N VAL A 67 -1.52 -6.35 16.14
CA VAL A 67 -0.14 -5.84 15.90
C VAL A 67 0.73 -6.86 15.14
N LYS A 68 0.44 -8.16 15.28
CA LYS A 68 1.15 -9.23 14.57
C LYS A 68 0.97 -9.12 13.05
N SER A 69 -0.26 -8.90 12.58
CA SER A 69 -0.54 -8.76 11.15
C SER A 69 0.14 -7.52 10.55
N LEU A 70 0.22 -6.42 11.31
CA LEU A 70 0.97 -5.24 10.89
C LEU A 70 2.48 -5.54 10.78
N LYS A 71 3.02 -6.25 11.77
CA LYS A 71 4.43 -6.67 11.75
C LYS A 71 4.72 -7.56 10.55
N GLU A 72 3.84 -8.48 10.20
CA GLU A 72 4.00 -9.34 9.01
C GLU A 72 4.04 -8.52 7.71
N ILE A 73 3.17 -7.51 7.57
CA ILE A 73 3.19 -6.61 6.41
C ILE A 73 4.47 -5.76 6.37
N ILE A 74 4.87 -5.18 7.52
CA ILE A 74 6.10 -4.37 7.62
C ILE A 74 7.33 -5.23 7.32
N LEU A 75 7.38 -6.47 7.82
CA LEU A 75 8.48 -7.39 7.54
C LEU A 75 8.49 -7.80 6.06
N ALA A 76 7.33 -8.06 5.44
CA ALA A 76 7.26 -8.37 4.01
C ALA A 76 7.69 -7.18 3.13
N ALA A 77 7.43 -5.95 3.57
CA ALA A 77 7.92 -4.75 2.91
C ALA A 77 9.43 -4.57 3.14
N GLY A 78 9.92 -4.70 4.37
CA GLY A 78 11.30 -4.38 4.77
C GLY A 78 12.34 -5.48 4.55
N ASN A 79 11.99 -6.77 4.53
CA ASN A 79 12.96 -7.89 4.47
C ASN A 79 13.33 -8.36 3.05
N LYS A 80 13.28 -7.49 2.04
CA LYS A 80 13.93 -7.80 0.75
C LYS A 80 14.90 -6.69 0.38
N VAL A 81 16.04 -6.72 1.06
CA VAL A 81 17.34 -6.25 0.58
C VAL A 81 17.94 -7.35 -0.29
#